data_AF-L0JXQ1-F1
#
_entry.id   AF-L0JXQ1-F1
#
_cell.length_a   1.000
_cell.length_b   1.000
_cell.length_c   1.000
_cell.angle_alpha   90.00
_cell.angle_beta   90.00
_cell.angle_gamma   90.00
#
_symmetry.space_group_name_H-M   'P 1'
#
loop_
_entity.id
_entity.type
_entity.pdbx_description
1 polymer ?
#
loop_
_entity_poly.entity_id
_entity_poly.type
_entity_poly.pdbx_seq_one_letter_code
_entity_poly.pdbx_strand_id
1 'polypeptide(L)'
;MDSRTQERVERWDARPFDGDLRALAGADFSGAVADDGSWLFLLGGRIVGVVDGAPAEFAGGSGTVYEAPHRALPLLCSMETQRDTPRGTYYTNETPLEEVDRTLQEGSFTGFVELSENVHSGDYYLVYYGGRRMAIAYVGNAERLLVGTEAFERAADEVGIYEVVDVDIEVTDVDELALAGRDAEPATRTDGDLEHAASAETARATASSASVESSSDTAEATSGVDRSDDGDEPESTIQDEPASRDEADDATAESTQSSGTTEPEPDADRAPENASGPAAVASEDEDRTNELETLRTRNQELSATVDRLRSRVRTLESELESARAGTERSAPGPDLDLDEALSQTNLFVRYDSRSQPTLDTAHESHVDRAEVDANLRLEYHTQFDDVGATVDGDPFEDVLAETMAFRFLEWLTTELFFEIRDTGRADALGELYEGISRIDRVELDSSIPIEDGDREAVAFDVVAYDKMGNPLLVATLNDSREPIPRDVLEGVATDAAAVARRHSELAAALVVTRSYFEPGALEVVEEATKSGFLSRGSRLSYVNSPGYHLCLAELRSAGFHVTVPEL
;
A
#
# COMPACT_ATOMS: atom_id res chain seq x y z
N MET A 1 22.45 7.43 5.56
CA MET A 1 21.24 6.76 5.00
C MET A 1 19.99 7.60 5.31
N ASP A 2 18.83 7.39 4.67
CA ASP A 2 17.56 7.99 5.14
C ASP A 2 16.88 7.12 6.21
N SER A 3 15.96 7.71 6.98
CA SER A 3 15.30 7.04 8.10
C SER A 3 14.29 5.96 7.68
N ARG A 4 13.58 6.12 6.56
CA ARG A 4 12.57 5.14 6.11
C ARG A 4 13.26 3.87 5.64
N THR A 5 14.37 3.99 4.90
CA THR A 5 15.24 2.87 4.54
C THR A 5 15.81 2.19 5.78
N GLN A 6 16.28 2.96 6.77
CA GLN A 6 16.81 2.40 8.02
C GLN A 6 15.75 1.57 8.77
N GLU A 7 14.58 2.13 9.06
CA GLU A 7 13.52 1.39 9.74
C GLU A 7 13.08 0.13 8.97
N ARG A 8 13.10 0.16 7.63
CA ARG A 8 12.77 -1.01 6.80
C ARG A 8 13.81 -2.12 6.91
N VAL A 9 15.09 -1.79 7.06
CA VAL A 9 16.18 -2.76 7.27
C VAL A 9 16.18 -3.30 8.71
N GLU A 10 15.91 -2.45 9.70
CA GLU A 10 15.88 -2.85 11.12
C GLU A 10 14.73 -3.80 11.47
N ARG A 11 13.70 -3.90 10.61
CA ARG A 11 12.61 -4.89 10.69
C ARG A 11 12.98 -6.29 10.15
N TRP A 12 14.20 -6.50 9.63
CA TRP A 12 14.66 -7.80 9.13
C TRP A 12 15.22 -8.70 10.25
N ASP A 13 15.42 -9.99 9.97
CA ASP A 13 15.93 -10.96 10.96
C ASP A 13 17.35 -10.59 11.43
N ALA A 14 17.44 -10.06 12.66
CA ALA A 14 18.65 -9.49 13.23
C ALA A 14 19.47 -10.49 14.06
N ARG A 15 20.80 -10.49 13.88
CA ARG A 15 21.73 -11.31 14.69
C ARG A 15 23.09 -10.62 14.90
N PRO A 16 23.80 -10.87 16.01
CA PRO A 16 25.13 -10.30 16.24
C PRO A 16 26.14 -10.63 15.13
N PHE A 17 27.03 -9.69 14.84
CA PHE A 17 28.11 -9.81 13.87
C PHE A 17 29.47 -9.81 14.57
N ASP A 18 30.24 -10.89 14.43
CA ASP A 18 31.60 -11.05 14.98
C ASP A 18 32.72 -10.56 14.04
N GLY A 19 32.40 -9.68 13.07
CA GLY A 19 33.38 -9.11 12.14
C GLY A 19 33.80 -9.99 10.95
N ASP A 20 33.35 -11.26 10.88
CA ASP A 20 33.73 -12.19 9.81
C ASP A 20 32.87 -12.02 8.54
N LEU A 21 33.22 -11.04 7.71
CA LEU A 21 32.61 -10.86 6.38
C LEU A 21 32.78 -12.09 5.47
N ARG A 22 33.82 -12.92 5.65
CA ARG A 22 34.00 -14.14 4.84
C ARG A 22 32.99 -15.22 5.19
N ALA A 23 32.57 -15.31 6.45
CA ALA A 23 31.50 -16.20 6.85
C ALA A 23 30.16 -15.84 6.19
N LEU A 24 29.88 -14.55 5.99
CA LEU A 24 28.73 -14.08 5.22
C LEU A 24 28.91 -14.36 3.72
N ALA A 25 30.10 -14.07 3.16
CA ALA A 25 30.40 -14.32 1.75
C ALA A 25 30.27 -15.80 1.37
N GLY A 26 30.84 -16.70 2.17
CA GLY A 26 30.79 -18.15 1.96
C GLY A 26 29.43 -18.80 2.27
N ALA A 27 28.44 -18.02 2.69
CA ALA A 27 27.06 -18.45 2.93
C ALA A 27 26.07 -17.88 1.89
N ASP A 28 26.55 -17.27 0.81
CA ASP A 28 25.73 -16.54 -0.19
C ASP A 28 24.80 -15.48 0.44
N PHE A 29 25.21 -14.89 1.57
CA PHE A 29 24.37 -14.02 2.40
C PHE A 29 23.82 -12.82 1.62
N SER A 30 22.55 -12.48 1.88
CA SER A 30 21.87 -11.31 1.31
C SER A 30 21.18 -10.53 2.43
N GLY A 31 21.54 -9.27 2.61
CA GLY A 31 21.11 -8.47 3.76
C GLY A 31 21.98 -7.25 3.99
N ALA A 32 21.94 -6.71 5.20
CA ALA A 32 22.77 -5.59 5.63
C ALA A 32 23.63 -5.96 6.85
N VAL A 33 24.70 -5.21 7.07
CA VAL A 33 25.47 -5.21 8.32
C VAL A 33 25.60 -3.76 8.79
N ALA A 34 25.31 -3.51 10.06
CA ALA A 34 25.46 -2.21 10.70
C ALA A 34 26.56 -2.25 11.79
N ASP A 35 27.47 -1.27 11.78
CA ASP A 35 28.50 -1.08 12.80
C ASP A 35 28.78 0.44 12.99
N ASP A 36 28.79 0.92 14.23
CA ASP A 36 28.91 2.34 14.66
C ASP A 36 28.15 3.41 13.82
N GLY A 37 27.03 3.03 13.21
CA GLY A 37 26.20 3.88 12.33
C GLY A 37 26.49 3.76 10.82
N SER A 38 27.59 3.11 10.44
CA SER A 38 27.88 2.73 9.05
C SER A 38 27.07 1.50 8.64
N TRP A 39 26.66 1.43 7.37
CA TRP A 39 25.92 0.28 6.81
C TRP A 39 26.63 -0.35 5.61
N LEU A 40 26.59 -1.68 5.50
CA LEU A 40 27.16 -2.46 4.40
C LEU A 40 26.10 -3.39 3.83
N PHE A 41 25.77 -3.25 2.54
CA PHE A 41 24.78 -4.10 1.87
C PHE A 41 25.44 -5.25 1.12
N LEU A 42 24.94 -6.46 1.34
CA LEU A 42 25.40 -7.68 0.68
C LEU A 42 24.29 -8.35 -0.14
N LEU A 43 24.68 -8.91 -1.29
CA LEU A 43 23.84 -9.69 -2.19
C LEU A 43 24.61 -10.92 -2.67
N GLY A 44 24.13 -12.12 -2.33
CA GLY A 44 24.79 -13.37 -2.73
C GLY A 44 26.25 -13.45 -2.26
N GLY A 45 26.53 -12.98 -1.05
CA GLY A 45 27.88 -12.93 -0.46
C GLY A 45 28.81 -11.82 -0.98
N ARG A 46 28.35 -10.99 -1.92
CA ARG A 46 29.11 -9.86 -2.49
C ARG A 46 28.62 -8.54 -1.94
N ILE A 47 29.47 -7.54 -1.86
CA ILE A 47 29.08 -6.19 -1.44
C ILE A 47 28.51 -5.44 -2.64
N VAL A 48 27.36 -4.78 -2.44
CA VAL A 48 26.64 -4.00 -3.46
C VAL A 48 26.39 -2.54 -3.06
N GLY A 49 26.87 -2.14 -1.89
CA GLY A 49 26.76 -0.77 -1.38
C GLY A 49 27.38 -0.63 0.01
N VAL A 50 27.83 0.57 0.33
CA VAL A 50 28.27 0.97 1.68
C VAL A 50 27.76 2.38 1.95
N VAL A 51 27.44 2.67 3.20
CA VAL A 51 26.86 3.94 3.63
C VAL A 51 27.61 4.43 4.86
N ASP A 52 28.02 5.70 4.84
CA ASP A 52 28.64 6.41 5.96
C ASP A 52 29.92 5.75 6.53
N GLY A 53 30.60 4.90 5.73
CA GLY A 53 31.87 4.22 6.06
C GLY A 53 32.50 3.51 4.86
N ALA A 54 33.54 2.71 5.10
CA ALA A 54 34.25 1.92 4.07
C ALA A 54 34.13 0.40 4.32
N PRO A 55 34.03 -0.47 3.29
CA PRO A 55 33.78 -1.90 3.48
C PRO A 55 34.87 -2.67 4.26
N ALA A 56 36.08 -2.10 4.36
CA ALA A 56 37.17 -2.66 5.13
C ALA A 56 37.02 -2.46 6.65
N GLU A 57 36.17 -1.54 7.11
CA GLU A 57 36.02 -1.20 8.53
C GLU A 57 35.19 -2.26 9.29
N PHE A 58 34.21 -2.86 8.61
CA PHE A 58 33.44 -4.01 9.09
C PHE A 58 34.28 -5.30 9.22
N ALA A 59 35.49 -5.36 8.64
CA ALA A 59 36.32 -6.56 8.61
C ALA A 59 37.07 -6.79 9.94
N GLY A 60 36.43 -7.47 10.87
CA GLY A 60 36.89 -7.64 12.26
C GLY A 60 36.34 -6.59 13.23
N GLY A 61 35.33 -5.82 12.81
CA GLY A 61 34.48 -5.00 13.69
C GLY A 61 33.50 -5.84 14.52
N SER A 62 32.46 -5.21 15.07
CA SER A 62 31.42 -5.93 15.83
C SER A 62 30.10 -5.17 15.85
N GLY A 63 29.07 -5.72 15.23
CA GLY A 63 27.81 -5.02 14.99
C GLY A 63 26.60 -5.96 14.87
N THR A 64 25.66 -5.63 13.99
CA THR A 64 24.43 -6.42 13.74
C THR A 64 24.31 -6.78 12.26
N VAL A 65 24.05 -8.05 11.97
CA VAL A 65 23.62 -8.54 10.64
C VAL A 65 22.10 -8.54 10.58
N TYR A 66 21.53 -8.01 9.50
CA TYR A 66 20.09 -8.00 9.20
C TYR A 66 19.85 -8.82 7.92
N GLU A 67 19.17 -9.97 8.02
CA GLU A 67 19.01 -10.92 6.91
C GLU A 67 17.77 -10.60 6.05
N ALA A 68 17.95 -10.27 4.77
CA ALA A 68 16.87 -9.71 3.95
C ALA A 68 15.84 -10.78 3.54
N PRO A 69 14.53 -10.56 3.79
CA PRO A 69 13.46 -11.49 3.37
C PRO A 69 13.43 -11.79 1.86
N HIS A 70 13.98 -10.89 1.04
CA HIS A 70 14.21 -11.14 -0.38
C HIS A 70 15.44 -10.41 -0.89
N ARG A 71 16.25 -11.10 -1.70
CA ARG A 71 17.50 -10.63 -2.33
C ARG A 71 17.39 -9.35 -3.20
N ALA A 72 16.20 -8.81 -3.42
CA ALA A 72 16.04 -7.51 -4.08
C ALA A 72 16.30 -6.34 -3.12
N LEU A 73 16.06 -6.53 -1.82
CA LEU A 73 16.07 -5.45 -0.83
C LEU A 73 17.46 -4.85 -0.58
N PRO A 74 18.56 -5.62 -0.42
CA PRO A 74 19.90 -5.02 -0.24
C PRO A 74 20.37 -4.21 -1.46
N LEU A 75 19.85 -4.56 -2.64
CA LEU A 75 20.12 -3.81 -3.87
C LEU A 75 19.27 -2.54 -3.94
N LEU A 76 17.99 -2.60 -3.55
CA LEU A 76 17.13 -1.42 -3.45
C LEU A 76 17.71 -0.39 -2.47
N CYS A 77 17.99 -0.78 -1.22
CA CYS A 77 18.49 0.16 -0.21
C CYS A 77 19.85 0.78 -0.59
N SER A 78 20.71 0.02 -1.30
CA SER A 78 21.94 0.55 -1.89
C SER A 78 21.68 1.59 -2.99
N MET A 79 20.67 1.35 -3.85
CA MET A 79 20.27 2.28 -4.89
C MET A 79 19.54 3.52 -4.36
N GLU A 80 18.67 3.38 -3.36
CA GLU A 80 17.99 4.50 -2.68
C GLU A 80 19.02 5.43 -2.00
N THR A 81 20.06 4.85 -1.38
CA THR A 81 21.16 5.64 -0.79
C THR A 81 22.06 6.32 -1.83
N GLN A 82 22.09 5.78 -3.06
CA GLN A 82 22.81 6.35 -4.21
C GLN A 82 21.86 7.05 -5.20
N ARG A 83 20.66 7.47 -4.75
CA ARG A 83 19.65 8.15 -5.57
C ARG A 83 20.16 9.50 -6.04
N ASP A 84 20.39 9.59 -7.34
CA ASP A 84 20.65 10.84 -8.04
C ASP A 84 19.33 11.45 -8.58
N THR A 85 19.43 12.53 -9.36
CA THR A 85 18.23 13.13 -10.00
C THR A 85 17.53 12.14 -10.96
N PRO A 86 16.20 11.98 -10.89
CA PRO A 86 15.44 11.10 -11.79
C PRO A 86 15.74 11.33 -13.28
N ARG A 87 15.92 10.24 -14.01
CA ARG A 87 16.13 10.21 -15.46
C ARG A 87 14.85 10.56 -16.23
N GLY A 88 13.70 10.39 -15.61
CA GLY A 88 12.39 10.85 -16.08
C GLY A 88 11.27 10.48 -15.11
N THR A 89 10.22 11.29 -15.09
CA THR A 89 9.03 11.12 -14.25
C THR A 89 7.80 11.01 -15.16
N TYR A 90 6.94 10.02 -14.93
CA TYR A 90 5.88 9.60 -15.84
C TYR A 90 4.59 9.26 -15.10
N TYR A 91 3.42 9.40 -15.75
CA TYR A 91 2.12 9.04 -15.18
C TYR A 91 1.61 7.74 -15.82
N THR A 92 1.20 6.73 -15.03
CA THR A 92 0.87 5.38 -15.57
C THR A 92 -0.27 5.37 -16.57
N ASN A 93 -1.23 6.30 -16.45
CA ASN A 93 -2.31 6.51 -17.43
C ASN A 93 -1.85 7.00 -18.81
N GLU A 94 -0.70 7.68 -18.90
CA GLU A 94 -0.14 8.15 -20.18
C GLU A 94 0.97 7.21 -20.70
N THR A 95 1.74 6.59 -19.80
CA THR A 95 2.80 5.63 -20.13
C THR A 95 2.70 4.43 -19.18
N PRO A 96 2.02 3.34 -19.58
CA PRO A 96 1.84 2.16 -18.74
C PRO A 96 3.17 1.53 -18.31
N LEU A 97 3.24 1.07 -17.07
CA LEU A 97 4.47 0.57 -16.45
C LEU A 97 5.09 -0.62 -17.24
N GLU A 98 4.26 -1.47 -17.86
CA GLU A 98 4.69 -2.57 -18.73
C GLU A 98 5.46 -2.13 -20.00
N GLU A 99 5.23 -0.92 -20.49
CA GLU A 99 5.91 -0.38 -21.68
C GLU A 99 7.32 0.07 -21.32
N VAL A 100 7.49 0.69 -20.15
CA VAL A 100 8.80 1.08 -19.62
C VAL A 100 9.58 -0.15 -19.14
N ASP A 101 8.96 -1.08 -18.39
CA ASP A 101 9.63 -2.32 -17.93
C ASP A 101 10.31 -3.07 -19.09
N ARG A 102 9.54 -3.36 -20.15
CA ARG A 102 10.04 -3.96 -21.39
C ARG A 102 11.21 -3.18 -22.01
N THR A 103 11.12 -1.85 -22.02
CA THR A 103 12.19 -0.98 -22.55
C THR A 103 13.45 -1.00 -21.69
N LEU A 104 13.33 -1.03 -20.36
CA LEU A 104 14.45 -1.08 -19.42
C LEU A 104 15.13 -2.46 -19.43
N GLN A 105 14.36 -3.55 -19.53
CA GLN A 105 14.89 -4.91 -19.69
C GLN A 105 15.67 -5.06 -21.00
N GLU A 106 15.10 -4.66 -22.15
CA GLU A 106 15.79 -4.67 -23.44
C GLU A 106 17.04 -3.75 -23.45
N GLY A 107 16.97 -2.62 -22.75
CA GLY A 107 18.06 -1.64 -22.62
C GLY A 107 19.25 -2.08 -21.76
N SER A 108 19.19 -3.24 -21.08
CA SER A 108 20.17 -3.68 -20.08
C SER A 108 20.34 -2.70 -18.90
N PHE A 109 19.26 -2.00 -18.52
CA PHE A 109 19.25 -0.94 -17.50
C PHE A 109 19.70 -1.41 -16.10
N THR A 110 20.29 -0.50 -15.33
CA THR A 110 20.63 -0.67 -13.91
C THR A 110 20.20 0.58 -13.14
N GLY A 111 19.57 0.38 -11.99
CA GLY A 111 18.83 1.41 -11.29
C GLY A 111 17.45 0.91 -10.89
N PHE A 112 16.51 1.79 -10.57
CA PHE A 112 15.16 1.42 -10.15
C PHE A 112 14.08 2.30 -10.77
N VAL A 113 12.84 1.81 -10.73
CA VAL A 113 11.64 2.62 -10.91
C VAL A 113 10.91 2.66 -9.58
N GLU A 114 10.64 3.84 -9.06
CA GLU A 114 9.83 4.08 -7.87
C GLU A 114 8.45 4.58 -8.31
N LEU A 115 7.40 3.86 -7.95
CA LEU A 115 6.00 4.22 -8.14
C LEU A 115 5.40 4.38 -6.74
N SER A 116 5.42 5.61 -6.24
CA SER A 116 4.98 6.01 -4.89
C SER A 116 4.13 7.29 -4.88
N GLU A 117 4.37 8.24 -5.81
CA GLU A 117 3.65 9.52 -5.83
C GLU A 117 2.23 9.37 -6.42
N ASN A 118 1.21 9.79 -5.68
CA ASN A 118 -0.21 9.63 -5.99
C ASN A 118 -0.66 8.15 -6.15
N VAL A 119 0.11 7.20 -5.63
CA VAL A 119 -0.20 5.76 -5.62
C VAL A 119 -1.04 5.43 -4.40
N HIS A 120 -1.91 4.44 -4.51
CA HIS A 120 -3.03 4.29 -3.57
C HIS A 120 -2.95 3.08 -2.65
N SER A 121 -2.30 2.00 -3.07
CA SER A 121 -2.18 0.78 -2.26
C SER A 121 -0.83 0.59 -1.55
N GLY A 122 0.20 1.37 -1.89
CA GLY A 122 1.54 1.28 -1.28
C GLY A 122 2.64 1.86 -2.18
N ASP A 123 3.91 1.75 -1.75
CA ASP A 123 5.04 2.04 -2.65
C ASP A 123 5.41 0.78 -3.46
N TYR A 124 5.71 0.98 -4.74
CA TYR A 124 6.11 -0.07 -5.66
C TYR A 124 7.48 0.24 -6.25
N TYR A 125 8.40 -0.73 -6.19
CA TYR A 125 9.76 -0.59 -6.68
C TYR A 125 10.10 -1.68 -7.69
N LEU A 126 10.47 -1.29 -8.91
CA LEU A 126 11.04 -2.19 -9.90
C LEU A 126 12.55 -1.98 -9.93
N VAL A 127 13.31 -2.86 -9.27
CA VAL A 127 14.78 -2.82 -9.26
C VAL A 127 15.31 -3.52 -10.52
N TYR A 128 16.30 -2.95 -11.19
CA TYR A 128 16.94 -3.53 -12.38
C TYR A 128 18.45 -3.65 -12.19
N TYR A 129 19.01 -4.79 -12.60
CA TYR A 129 20.47 -4.95 -12.70
C TYR A 129 20.82 -5.64 -14.00
N GLY A 130 21.49 -4.93 -14.92
CA GLY A 130 21.82 -5.42 -16.25
C GLY A 130 20.58 -5.90 -17.03
N GLY A 131 19.47 -5.15 -16.94
CA GLY A 131 18.18 -5.46 -17.58
C GLY A 131 17.35 -6.55 -16.88
N ARG A 132 17.75 -7.04 -15.69
CA ARG A 132 16.95 -8.03 -14.95
C ARG A 132 16.06 -7.34 -13.92
N ARG A 133 14.75 -7.30 -14.17
CA ARG A 133 13.74 -6.76 -13.25
C ARG A 133 13.57 -7.63 -12.01
N MET A 134 13.48 -6.98 -10.85
CA MET A 134 13.16 -7.55 -9.54
C MET A 134 12.17 -6.61 -8.85
N ALA A 135 10.88 -6.97 -8.82
CA ALA A 135 9.84 -6.13 -8.24
C ALA A 135 9.69 -6.38 -6.73
N ILE A 136 9.39 -5.29 -6.01
CA ILE A 136 9.12 -5.19 -4.57
C ILE A 136 7.88 -4.29 -4.44
N ALA A 137 7.04 -4.53 -3.44
CA ALA A 137 6.00 -3.59 -3.03
C ALA A 137 5.81 -3.61 -1.51
N TYR A 138 5.46 -2.47 -0.92
CA TYR A 138 5.09 -2.36 0.49
C TYR A 138 3.63 -1.92 0.57
N VAL A 139 2.72 -2.89 0.72
CA VAL A 139 1.28 -2.69 0.47
C VAL A 139 0.48 -2.52 1.76
N GLY A 140 -0.34 -1.47 1.83
CA GLY A 140 -1.19 -1.10 2.95
C GLY A 140 -0.45 -0.54 4.17
N ASN A 141 -1.20 -0.09 5.17
CA ASN A 141 -0.67 0.57 6.39
C ASN A 141 0.33 -0.29 7.20
N ALA A 142 0.32 -1.61 7.00
CA ALA A 142 1.27 -2.54 7.63
C ALA A 142 2.58 -2.72 6.82
N GLU A 143 2.82 -1.91 5.78
CA GLU A 143 3.92 -2.05 4.80
C GLU A 143 4.14 -3.50 4.34
N ARG A 144 3.06 -4.23 4.00
CA ARG A 144 3.16 -5.67 3.73
C ARG A 144 4.01 -5.92 2.49
N LEU A 145 5.21 -6.45 2.71
CA LEU A 145 6.17 -6.79 1.67
C LEU A 145 5.62 -7.85 0.70
N LEU A 146 5.49 -7.47 -0.57
CA LEU A 146 5.29 -8.37 -1.70
C LEU A 146 6.54 -8.34 -2.59
N VAL A 147 6.86 -9.45 -3.25
CA VAL A 147 8.05 -9.54 -4.12
C VAL A 147 7.79 -10.39 -5.36
N GLY A 148 8.58 -10.16 -6.42
CA GLY A 148 8.52 -10.97 -7.64
C GLY A 148 7.30 -10.65 -8.51
N THR A 149 6.60 -11.66 -9.00
CA THR A 149 5.52 -11.46 -9.98
C THR A 149 4.32 -10.72 -9.39
N GLU A 150 3.88 -11.05 -8.17
CA GLU A 150 2.71 -10.39 -7.55
C GLU A 150 2.96 -8.89 -7.33
N ALA A 151 4.16 -8.50 -6.91
CA ALA A 151 4.54 -7.09 -6.76
C ALA A 151 4.53 -6.34 -8.10
N PHE A 152 4.90 -7.00 -9.20
CA PHE A 152 4.84 -6.39 -10.54
C PHE A 152 3.40 -6.29 -11.08
N GLU A 153 2.60 -7.35 -10.93
CA GLU A 153 1.20 -7.36 -11.38
C GLU A 153 0.40 -6.26 -10.68
N ARG A 154 0.57 -6.11 -9.36
CA ARG A 154 0.00 -4.99 -8.59
C ARG A 154 0.51 -3.63 -9.07
N ALA A 155 1.82 -3.46 -9.27
CA ALA A 155 2.39 -2.20 -9.77
C ALA A 155 1.88 -1.81 -11.17
N ALA A 156 1.54 -2.79 -12.01
CA ALA A 156 1.03 -2.55 -13.36
C ALA A 156 -0.45 -2.13 -13.38
N ASP A 157 -1.24 -2.54 -12.38
CA ASP A 157 -2.64 -2.14 -12.19
C ASP A 157 -2.78 -0.77 -11.47
N GLU A 158 -1.72 -0.24 -10.84
CA GLU A 158 -1.77 1.02 -10.09
C GLU A 158 -1.81 2.28 -10.97
N VAL A 159 -2.63 3.23 -10.52
CA VAL A 159 -2.67 4.60 -11.06
C VAL A 159 -1.81 5.50 -10.19
N GLY A 160 -0.77 6.09 -10.77
CA GLY A 160 0.12 7.02 -10.06
C GLY A 160 1.26 7.53 -10.93
N ILE A 161 2.16 8.30 -10.32
CA ILE A 161 3.36 8.86 -10.93
C ILE A 161 4.57 8.02 -10.50
N TYR A 162 5.40 7.63 -11.48
CA TYR A 162 6.64 6.91 -11.25
C TYR A 162 7.87 7.67 -11.73
N GLU A 163 8.94 7.57 -10.95
CA GLU A 163 10.28 8.06 -11.27
C GLU A 163 11.17 6.91 -11.76
N VAL A 164 11.92 7.14 -12.83
CA VAL A 164 12.96 6.23 -13.31
C VAL A 164 14.30 6.77 -12.84
N VAL A 165 14.99 6.07 -11.95
CA VAL A 165 16.27 6.47 -11.34
C VAL A 165 17.39 5.57 -11.86
N ASP A 166 18.36 6.17 -12.55
CA ASP A 166 19.57 5.52 -13.09
C ASP A 166 20.63 5.46 -11.98
N VAL A 167 21.24 4.30 -11.72
CA VAL A 167 22.23 4.14 -10.63
C VAL A 167 23.38 3.21 -11.04
N ASP A 168 24.61 3.71 -11.00
CA ASP A 168 25.85 2.94 -11.19
C ASP A 168 26.20 2.16 -9.91
N ILE A 169 25.81 0.88 -9.83
CA ILE A 169 26.16 -0.01 -8.70
C ILE A 169 27.49 -0.73 -8.94
N GLU A 170 28.50 -0.40 -8.13
CA GLU A 170 29.72 -1.20 -8.00
C GLU A 170 29.47 -2.47 -7.17
N VAL A 171 30.04 -3.60 -7.59
CA VAL A 171 29.90 -4.90 -6.90
C VAL A 171 31.27 -5.46 -6.57
N THR A 172 31.62 -5.51 -5.29
CA THR A 172 32.95 -5.93 -4.79
C THR A 172 32.88 -7.32 -4.14
N ASP A 173 33.80 -8.21 -4.47
CA ASP A 173 33.94 -9.50 -3.80
C ASP A 173 34.69 -9.34 -2.46
N VAL A 174 34.17 -9.94 -1.37
CA VAL A 174 34.74 -9.78 -0.01
C VAL A 174 36.20 -10.24 0.10
N ASP A 175 36.63 -11.20 -0.72
CA ASP A 175 38.03 -11.63 -0.79
C ASP A 175 38.97 -10.58 -1.41
N GLU A 176 38.47 -9.66 -2.23
CA GLU A 176 39.24 -8.57 -2.83
C GLU A 176 39.61 -7.50 -1.79
N LEU A 177 38.69 -7.16 -0.88
CA LEU A 177 38.98 -6.31 0.29
C LEU A 177 40.11 -6.89 1.16
N ALA A 178 40.10 -8.21 1.34
CA ALA A 178 41.11 -8.93 2.11
C ALA A 178 42.45 -9.13 1.35
N LEU A 179 42.54 -8.70 0.09
CA LEU A 179 43.78 -8.48 -0.65
C LEU A 179 44.21 -7.02 -0.55
N ALA A 180 43.31 -6.06 -0.81
CA ALA A 180 43.57 -4.63 -0.69
C ALA A 180 44.10 -4.23 0.71
N GLY A 181 43.50 -4.77 1.78
CA GLY A 181 43.94 -4.57 3.17
C GLY A 181 45.30 -5.20 3.54
N ARG A 182 46.02 -5.82 2.60
CA ARG A 182 47.35 -6.41 2.81
C ARG A 182 48.50 -5.64 2.17
N ASP A 183 48.24 -4.78 1.20
CA ASP A 183 49.26 -3.91 0.56
C ASP A 183 49.32 -2.48 1.16
N ALA A 184 48.50 -2.20 2.18
CA ALA A 184 48.45 -0.92 2.87
C ALA A 184 49.62 -0.71 3.87
N GLU A 185 50.86 -0.59 3.39
CA GLU A 185 51.95 -0.02 4.21
C GLU A 185 51.70 1.48 4.49
N PRO A 186 51.98 1.98 5.72
CA PRO A 186 51.61 3.34 6.13
C PRO A 186 52.55 4.41 5.56
N ALA A 187 52.23 4.91 4.36
CA ALA A 187 52.93 6.03 3.75
C ALA A 187 52.64 7.38 4.46
N THR A 188 53.70 8.09 4.86
CA THR A 188 53.61 9.33 5.64
C THR A 188 53.31 10.57 4.79
N ARG A 189 52.54 11.52 5.36
CA ARG A 189 52.24 12.89 4.87
C ARG A 189 53.44 13.58 4.19
N THR A 190 53.22 14.32 3.10
CA THR A 190 53.98 15.53 2.68
C THR A 190 53.14 16.35 1.69
N ASP A 191 53.16 17.68 1.79
CA ASP A 191 52.49 18.63 0.87
C ASP A 191 53.20 18.73 -0.51
N GLY A 192 52.49 19.10 -1.60
CA GLY A 192 53.15 19.22 -2.92
C GLY A 192 52.33 19.68 -4.14
N ASP A 193 51.91 20.95 -4.16
CA ASP A 193 52.07 21.93 -5.26
C ASP A 193 52.08 21.50 -6.77
N LEU A 194 51.07 21.97 -7.52
CA LEU A 194 51.05 22.49 -8.91
C LEU A 194 51.38 21.66 -10.21
N GLU A 195 50.52 21.92 -11.21
CA GLU A 195 50.76 22.15 -12.67
C GLU A 195 51.06 21.03 -13.72
N HIS A 196 50.06 20.82 -14.60
CA HIS A 196 50.05 21.16 -16.05
C HIS A 196 50.49 20.14 -17.16
N ALA A 197 49.51 19.73 -17.99
CA ALA A 197 49.55 19.27 -19.41
C ALA A 197 50.30 17.95 -19.77
N ALA A 198 49.96 17.14 -20.80
CA ALA A 198 49.46 17.49 -22.14
C ALA A 198 48.88 16.30 -22.98
N SER A 199 47.87 16.61 -23.80
CA SER A 199 47.48 16.14 -25.16
C SER A 199 47.88 14.77 -25.77
N ALA A 200 46.86 14.03 -26.23
CA ALA A 200 46.70 13.48 -27.61
C ALA A 200 45.20 13.11 -27.83
N GLU A 201 44.43 13.50 -28.87
CA GLU A 201 44.51 13.21 -30.33
C GLU A 201 44.52 11.70 -30.66
N THR A 202 43.60 11.07 -31.43
CA THR A 202 42.43 11.48 -32.27
C THR A 202 41.39 10.30 -32.30
N ALA A 203 40.26 10.21 -33.04
CA ALA A 203 39.71 10.96 -34.21
C ALA A 203 38.17 10.83 -34.43
N ARG A 204 37.53 11.98 -34.73
CA ARG A 204 36.53 12.23 -35.79
C ARG A 204 35.60 11.09 -36.31
N ALA A 205 34.29 11.26 -36.07
CA ALA A 205 33.20 10.87 -36.98
C ALA A 205 32.11 11.98 -37.00
N THR A 206 31.26 12.06 -38.05
CA THR A 206 30.38 13.23 -38.27
C THR A 206 28.99 12.90 -38.83
N ALA A 207 27.94 13.30 -38.10
CA ALA A 207 26.58 13.60 -38.58
C ALA A 207 25.78 14.28 -37.44
N SER A 208 24.76 15.11 -37.64
CA SER A 208 24.45 16.06 -38.72
C SER A 208 23.33 16.97 -38.18
N SER A 209 23.41 18.29 -38.36
CA SER A 209 22.50 19.25 -37.71
C SER A 209 21.05 19.19 -38.20
N ALA A 210 20.10 19.45 -37.31
CA ALA A 210 18.76 19.95 -37.62
C ALA A 210 18.38 21.04 -36.61
N SER A 211 18.50 22.31 -37.01
CA SER A 211 18.21 23.46 -36.15
C SER A 211 16.77 23.95 -36.34
N VAL A 212 16.12 24.37 -35.27
CA VAL A 212 14.99 25.31 -35.30
C VAL A 212 15.21 26.40 -34.25
N GLU A 213 15.21 27.67 -34.68
CA GLU A 213 15.33 28.85 -33.81
C GLU A 213 14.09 29.73 -33.99
N SER A 214 13.42 30.10 -32.89
CA SER A 214 12.50 31.24 -32.72
C SER A 214 11.94 31.21 -31.29
N SER A 215 11.84 32.31 -30.52
CA SER A 215 12.39 33.67 -30.69
C SER A 215 12.49 34.32 -29.31
N SER A 216 13.49 35.20 -29.11
CA SER A 216 13.64 35.98 -27.87
C SER A 216 12.65 37.15 -27.80
N ASP A 217 12.21 37.52 -26.60
CA ASP A 217 11.90 38.92 -26.26
C ASP A 217 12.18 39.21 -24.77
N THR A 218 12.32 40.48 -24.37
CA THR A 218 13.21 40.87 -23.25
C THR A 218 12.66 41.96 -22.28
N ALA A 219 12.79 41.72 -20.96
CA ALA A 219 12.93 42.71 -19.88
C ALA A 219 13.48 41.97 -18.62
N GLU A 220 14.48 42.39 -17.82
CA GLU A 220 14.84 43.68 -17.20
C GLU A 220 13.87 44.18 -16.10
N ALA A 221 14.29 44.58 -14.88
CA ALA A 221 15.62 44.47 -14.23
C ALA A 221 15.62 44.80 -12.70
N THR A 222 16.58 44.24 -11.94
CA THR A 222 17.07 44.66 -10.58
C THR A 222 16.08 44.55 -9.38
N SER A 223 16.49 44.43 -8.11
CA SER A 223 17.80 44.57 -7.41
C SER A 223 18.04 43.44 -6.37
N GLY A 224 19.25 43.30 -5.80
CA GLY A 224 19.60 42.30 -4.77
C GLY A 224 20.37 42.88 -3.55
N VAL A 225 21.16 42.03 -2.86
CA VAL A 225 21.95 42.20 -1.57
C VAL A 225 21.32 41.41 -0.39
N ASP A 226 22.03 40.66 0.49
CA ASP A 226 23.34 39.95 0.42
C ASP A 226 23.54 38.99 1.65
N ARG A 227 23.84 37.69 1.39
CA ARG A 227 24.57 36.66 2.21
C ARG A 227 24.16 36.20 3.64
N SER A 228 24.44 34.89 3.86
CA SER A 228 24.89 34.16 5.09
C SER A 228 23.89 33.96 6.26
N ASP A 229 23.96 32.89 7.08
CA ASP A 229 24.49 31.50 6.95
C ASP A 229 24.02 30.67 8.19
N ASP A 230 24.14 29.33 8.17
CA ASP A 230 23.81 28.37 9.27
C ASP A 230 22.32 28.37 9.78
N GLY A 231 21.76 27.33 10.41
CA GLY A 231 22.20 25.96 10.75
C GLY A 231 21.18 25.23 11.66
N ASP A 232 21.36 23.92 11.87
CA ASP A 232 20.74 23.00 12.86
C ASP A 232 19.19 22.81 12.93
N GLU A 233 18.76 21.61 12.52
CA GLU A 233 17.74 20.75 13.18
C GLU A 233 18.36 20.11 14.47
N PRO A 234 17.63 19.47 15.43
CA PRO A 234 17.14 18.07 15.23
C PRO A 234 16.01 17.51 16.17
N GLU A 235 15.70 16.21 15.96
CA GLU A 235 15.19 15.15 16.87
C GLU A 235 13.82 15.29 17.58
N SER A 236 12.80 14.43 17.37
CA SER A 236 12.69 12.94 17.41
C SER A 236 12.65 12.27 18.80
N THR A 237 11.95 11.12 18.87
CA THR A 237 11.73 10.07 19.91
C THR A 237 10.25 9.91 20.35
N ILE A 238 9.51 8.80 20.12
CA ILE A 238 9.75 7.32 20.01
C ILE A 238 9.74 6.60 21.39
N GLN A 239 9.26 5.34 21.39
CA GLN A 239 9.16 4.31 22.45
C GLN A 239 7.76 4.17 23.12
N ASP A 240 7.27 2.96 23.48
CA ASP A 240 7.99 1.68 23.68
C ASP A 240 7.15 0.41 23.35
N GLU A 241 7.81 -0.75 23.36
CA GLU A 241 7.36 -2.14 23.09
C GLU A 241 6.87 -2.85 24.42
N PRO A 242 6.87 -4.19 24.69
CA PRO A 242 6.94 -5.42 23.86
C PRO A 242 5.99 -6.63 24.23
N ALA A 243 5.99 -7.65 23.35
CA ALA A 243 5.99 -9.12 23.59
C ALA A 243 4.87 -9.93 24.31
N SER A 244 4.46 -11.08 23.71
CA SER A 244 4.57 -12.46 24.28
C SER A 244 4.00 -13.63 23.41
N ARG A 245 4.80 -14.70 23.20
CA ARG A 245 4.56 -16.18 23.39
C ARG A 245 3.20 -16.86 23.04
N ASP A 246 3.07 -18.14 22.65
CA ASP A 246 4.00 -19.29 22.37
C ASP A 246 3.26 -20.47 21.66
N GLU A 247 4.02 -21.39 21.03
CA GLU A 247 3.79 -22.84 20.71
C GLU A 247 2.57 -23.44 19.92
N ALA A 248 2.92 -24.41 19.04
CA ALA A 248 2.19 -25.65 18.61
C ALA A 248 1.01 -25.56 17.57
N ASP A 249 0.64 -26.62 16.81
CA ASP A 249 1.08 -28.04 16.81
C ASP A 249 1.01 -28.77 15.42
N ASP A 250 1.68 -29.93 15.37
CA ASP A 250 1.75 -31.09 14.44
C ASP A 250 1.10 -31.17 13.03
N ALA A 251 1.81 -31.92 12.16
CA ALA A 251 1.24 -32.63 11.01
C ALA A 251 1.90 -34.03 10.79
N THR A 252 1.49 -35.04 11.57
CA THR A 252 1.78 -36.47 11.33
C THR A 252 1.06 -37.00 10.07
N ALA A 253 1.47 -38.05 9.34
CA ALA A 253 2.51 -39.10 9.45
C ALA A 253 2.90 -39.56 8.00
N GLU A 254 3.76 -40.55 7.67
CA GLU A 254 4.17 -41.80 8.35
C GLU A 254 5.55 -42.35 7.89
N SER A 255 6.04 -43.38 8.61
CA SER A 255 7.29 -44.16 8.48
C SER A 255 7.90 -44.37 7.08
N THR A 256 9.22 -44.30 6.84
CA THR A 256 10.44 -44.87 7.48
C THR A 256 10.72 -46.38 7.32
N GLN A 257 11.92 -46.68 6.78
CA GLN A 257 12.89 -47.78 7.06
C GLN A 257 13.55 -48.33 5.77
N SER A 258 14.87 -48.17 5.55
CA SER A 258 16.01 -48.97 6.07
C SER A 258 16.26 -50.24 5.22
N SER A 259 17.47 -50.64 4.78
CA SER A 259 18.88 -50.27 5.08
C SER A 259 19.72 -50.35 3.76
N GLY A 260 21.02 -50.03 3.63
CA GLY A 260 22.08 -49.55 4.55
C GLY A 260 23.47 -50.12 4.17
N THR A 261 24.56 -49.54 4.72
CA THR A 261 25.89 -50.18 4.95
C THR A 261 26.95 -50.24 3.81
N THR A 262 27.90 -49.28 3.86
CA THR A 262 29.38 -49.46 3.77
C THR A 262 30.13 -49.43 2.41
N GLU A 263 30.89 -48.34 2.20
CA GLU A 263 32.37 -48.20 2.01
C GLU A 263 33.29 -49.41 1.63
N PRO A 264 34.54 -49.19 1.13
CA PRO A 264 35.19 -47.94 0.71
C PRO A 264 35.92 -47.97 -0.67
N GLU A 265 36.44 -46.81 -1.04
CA GLU A 265 37.65 -46.53 -1.87
C GLU A 265 38.82 -47.57 -1.65
N PRO A 266 39.73 -47.84 -2.62
CA PRO A 266 40.64 -46.77 -3.11
C PRO A 266 41.27 -46.85 -4.54
N ASP A 267 41.67 -45.66 -5.00
CA ASP A 267 42.92 -45.29 -5.72
C ASP A 267 43.22 -45.66 -7.20
N ALA A 268 43.59 -44.57 -7.90
CA ALA A 268 44.74 -44.42 -8.81
C ALA A 268 44.66 -44.69 -10.34
N ASP A 269 44.84 -43.57 -11.07
CA ASP A 269 45.64 -43.40 -12.30
C ASP A 269 45.32 -44.19 -13.59
N ARG A 270 44.46 -43.59 -14.43
CA ARG A 270 44.91 -43.01 -15.73
C ARG A 270 43.85 -42.17 -16.46
N ALA A 271 44.28 -41.05 -17.02
CA ALA A 271 43.59 -40.29 -18.08
C ALA A 271 44.24 -40.58 -19.45
N PRO A 272 43.72 -40.08 -20.61
CA PRO A 272 42.48 -39.32 -20.85
C PRO A 272 41.64 -39.91 -22.02
N GLU A 273 40.88 -39.05 -22.73
CA GLU A 273 40.28 -39.18 -24.09
C GLU A 273 38.83 -39.69 -24.24
N ASN A 274 37.92 -38.71 -24.44
CA ASN A 274 36.71 -38.73 -25.29
C ASN A 274 36.06 -40.09 -25.63
N ALA A 275 35.08 -40.49 -24.81
CA ALA A 275 34.13 -41.55 -25.17
C ALA A 275 32.68 -41.30 -24.69
N SER A 276 32.26 -40.04 -24.48
CA SER A 276 30.85 -39.68 -24.39
C SER A 276 30.18 -39.88 -25.75
N GLY A 277 29.75 -41.12 -25.99
CA GLY A 277 29.27 -41.57 -27.30
C GLY A 277 27.91 -40.99 -27.70
N PRO A 278 27.48 -41.24 -28.95
CA PRO A 278 26.22 -40.72 -29.49
C PRO A 278 24.95 -41.25 -28.79
N ALA A 279 25.07 -42.08 -27.75
CA ALA A 279 23.96 -42.52 -26.91
C ALA A 279 23.51 -41.44 -25.91
N ALA A 280 24.42 -40.61 -25.38
CA ALA A 280 24.07 -39.58 -24.39
C ALA A 280 23.25 -38.44 -25.03
N VAL A 281 23.71 -37.95 -26.18
CA VAL A 281 23.00 -36.94 -26.98
C VAL A 281 21.64 -37.47 -27.46
N ALA A 282 21.55 -38.77 -27.80
CA ALA A 282 20.29 -39.40 -28.20
C ALA A 282 19.25 -39.42 -27.06
N SER A 283 19.66 -39.68 -25.81
CA SER A 283 18.74 -39.56 -24.66
C SER A 283 18.30 -38.12 -24.42
N GLU A 284 19.19 -37.13 -24.57
CA GLU A 284 18.84 -35.71 -24.43
C GLU A 284 17.84 -35.27 -25.52
N ASP A 285 18.00 -35.71 -26.77
CA ASP A 285 17.04 -35.46 -27.86
C ASP A 285 15.69 -36.18 -27.64
N GLU A 286 15.69 -37.39 -27.08
CA GLU A 286 14.45 -38.12 -26.73
C GLU A 286 13.69 -37.42 -25.58
N ASP A 287 14.36 -37.02 -24.50
CA ASP A 287 13.72 -36.28 -23.40
C ASP A 287 13.21 -34.91 -23.88
N ARG A 288 13.98 -34.19 -24.69
CA ARG A 288 13.60 -32.91 -25.31
C ARG A 288 12.38 -33.03 -26.22
N THR A 289 12.20 -34.16 -26.91
CA THR A 289 11.03 -34.38 -27.76
C THR A 289 9.79 -34.76 -26.97
N ASN A 290 9.94 -35.54 -25.88
CA ASN A 290 8.87 -35.84 -24.91
C ASN A 290 8.36 -34.57 -24.19
N GLU A 291 9.28 -33.68 -23.79
CA GLU A 291 8.95 -32.37 -23.20
C GLU A 291 8.11 -31.53 -24.19
N LEU A 292 8.55 -31.44 -25.45
CA LEU A 292 7.85 -30.69 -26.48
C LEU A 292 6.49 -31.28 -26.88
N GLU A 293 6.28 -32.60 -26.78
CA GLU A 293 4.95 -33.20 -26.94
C GLU A 293 4.04 -32.85 -25.76
N THR A 294 4.55 -32.95 -24.53
CA THR A 294 3.83 -32.59 -23.29
C THR A 294 3.38 -31.13 -23.29
N LEU A 295 4.27 -30.20 -23.66
CA LEU A 295 3.97 -28.78 -23.76
C LEU A 295 2.94 -28.46 -24.85
N ARG A 296 2.97 -29.15 -26.00
CA ARG A 296 1.95 -29.01 -27.06
C ARG A 296 0.58 -29.49 -26.58
N THR A 297 0.51 -30.63 -25.88
CA THR A 297 -0.73 -31.15 -25.31
C THR A 297 -1.33 -30.16 -24.31
N ARG A 298 -0.52 -29.65 -23.37
CA ARG A 298 -0.95 -28.65 -22.39
C ARG A 298 -1.42 -27.35 -23.05
N ASN A 299 -0.74 -26.89 -24.11
CA ASN A 299 -1.14 -25.69 -24.85
C ASN A 299 -2.48 -25.86 -25.60
N GLN A 300 -2.76 -27.05 -26.14
CA GLN A 300 -4.07 -27.38 -26.73
C GLN A 300 -5.18 -27.40 -25.67
N GLU A 301 -4.91 -27.96 -24.48
CA GLU A 301 -5.87 -27.99 -23.37
C GLU A 301 -6.20 -26.60 -22.82
N LEU A 302 -5.18 -25.74 -22.65
CA LEU A 302 -5.38 -24.33 -22.28
C LEU A 302 -6.20 -23.59 -23.36
N SER A 303 -5.88 -23.79 -24.64
CA SER A 303 -6.61 -23.16 -25.75
C SER A 303 -8.10 -23.57 -25.75
N ALA A 304 -8.39 -24.86 -25.60
CA ALA A 304 -9.76 -25.37 -25.50
C ALA A 304 -10.51 -24.87 -24.25
N THR A 305 -9.77 -24.56 -23.18
CA THR A 305 -10.32 -23.96 -21.95
C THR A 305 -10.65 -22.48 -22.16
N VAL A 306 -9.76 -21.71 -22.81
CA VAL A 306 -10.00 -20.30 -23.18
C VAL A 306 -11.20 -20.18 -24.12
N ASP A 307 -11.33 -21.03 -25.13
CA ASP A 307 -12.48 -21.01 -26.04
C ASP A 307 -13.79 -21.40 -25.33
N ARG A 308 -13.75 -22.34 -24.38
CA ARG A 308 -14.90 -22.67 -23.52
C ARG A 308 -15.33 -21.47 -22.66
N LEU A 309 -14.38 -20.80 -22.02
CA LEU A 309 -14.63 -19.63 -21.18
C LEU A 309 -15.20 -18.47 -22.00
N ARG A 310 -14.58 -18.14 -23.14
CA ARG A 310 -15.09 -17.12 -24.09
C ARG A 310 -16.50 -17.45 -24.60
N SER A 311 -16.79 -18.73 -24.86
CA SER A 311 -18.14 -19.14 -25.22
C SER A 311 -19.13 -18.99 -24.06
N ARG A 312 -18.72 -19.24 -22.80
CA ARG A 312 -19.60 -19.08 -21.64
C ARG A 312 -19.86 -17.61 -21.32
N VAL A 313 -18.85 -16.74 -21.43
CA VAL A 313 -19.01 -15.27 -21.34
C VAL A 313 -20.05 -14.81 -22.36
N ARG A 314 -19.91 -15.15 -23.65
CA ARG A 314 -20.90 -14.78 -24.67
C ARG A 314 -22.31 -15.31 -24.41
N THR A 315 -22.43 -16.50 -23.81
CA THR A 315 -23.74 -17.00 -23.38
C THR A 315 -24.31 -16.17 -22.23
N LEU A 316 -23.51 -15.81 -21.22
CA LEU A 316 -23.93 -15.00 -20.08
C LEU A 316 -24.29 -13.57 -20.51
N GLU A 317 -23.50 -12.93 -21.38
CA GLU A 317 -23.81 -11.63 -22.01
C GLU A 317 -25.18 -11.69 -22.70
N SER A 318 -25.43 -12.73 -23.50
CA SER A 318 -26.72 -12.92 -24.20
C SER A 318 -27.88 -13.30 -23.27
N GLU A 319 -27.61 -13.93 -22.13
CA GLU A 319 -28.60 -14.25 -21.08
C GLU A 319 -28.99 -12.97 -20.33
N LEU A 320 -28.03 -12.09 -19.99
CA LEU A 320 -28.25 -10.79 -19.36
C LEU A 320 -29.02 -9.83 -20.28
N GLU A 321 -28.63 -9.71 -21.56
CA GLU A 321 -29.32 -8.89 -22.55
C GLU A 321 -30.79 -9.35 -22.74
N SER A 322 -31.01 -10.67 -22.75
CA SER A 322 -32.35 -11.26 -22.83
C SER A 322 -33.20 -11.01 -21.58
N ALA A 323 -32.55 -10.87 -20.41
CA ALA A 323 -33.21 -10.52 -19.15
C ALA A 323 -33.59 -9.04 -19.11
N ARG A 324 -32.67 -8.13 -19.47
CA ARG A 324 -32.90 -6.68 -19.58
C ARG A 324 -34.05 -6.36 -20.52
N ALA A 325 -34.01 -6.88 -21.75
CA ALA A 325 -35.11 -6.76 -22.71
C ALA A 325 -36.41 -7.47 -22.25
N GLY A 326 -36.36 -8.29 -21.20
CA GLY A 326 -37.50 -8.84 -20.48
C GLY A 326 -38.13 -7.82 -19.51
N THR A 327 -37.29 -7.14 -18.72
CA THR A 327 -37.69 -6.08 -17.77
C THR A 327 -38.35 -4.89 -18.45
N GLU A 328 -37.89 -4.50 -19.64
CA GLU A 328 -38.50 -3.46 -20.51
C GLU A 328 -40.00 -3.67 -20.84
N ARG A 329 -40.58 -4.83 -20.50
CA ARG A 329 -41.98 -5.18 -20.75
C ARG A 329 -42.87 -5.16 -19.49
N SER A 330 -42.32 -4.79 -18.34
CA SER A 330 -43.12 -4.22 -17.24
C SER A 330 -43.64 -2.82 -17.62
N ALA A 331 -44.56 -2.27 -16.82
CA ALA A 331 -44.82 -0.84 -16.89
C ALA A 331 -43.60 -0.08 -16.34
N PRO A 332 -43.23 1.09 -16.89
CA PRO A 332 -42.25 1.96 -16.26
C PRO A 332 -42.77 2.41 -14.89
N GLY A 333 -41.89 2.42 -13.89
CA GLY A 333 -42.18 2.93 -12.55
C GLY A 333 -42.14 4.46 -12.49
N PRO A 334 -42.03 5.05 -11.28
CA PRO A 334 -41.73 6.47 -11.13
C PRO A 334 -40.30 6.78 -11.61
N ASP A 335 -40.13 7.96 -12.17
CA ASP A 335 -38.83 8.56 -12.50
C ASP A 335 -38.65 9.76 -11.55
N LEU A 336 -37.62 9.74 -10.71
CA LEU A 336 -37.38 10.70 -9.64
C LEU A 336 -36.06 11.47 -9.87
N ASP A 337 -35.89 12.59 -9.17
CA ASP A 337 -34.54 13.14 -8.93
C ASP A 337 -33.87 12.43 -7.74
N LEU A 338 -32.55 12.52 -7.66
CA LEU A 338 -31.75 11.78 -6.67
C LEU A 338 -32.10 12.19 -5.23
N ASP A 339 -32.28 13.48 -4.97
CA ASP A 339 -32.60 14.02 -3.64
C ASP A 339 -34.01 13.56 -3.18
N GLU A 340 -35.00 13.54 -4.08
CA GLU A 340 -36.34 12.98 -3.80
C GLU A 340 -36.29 11.47 -3.55
N ALA A 341 -35.44 10.72 -4.27
CA ALA A 341 -35.29 9.28 -4.10
C ALA A 341 -34.57 8.91 -2.79
N LEU A 342 -33.48 9.60 -2.45
CA LEU A 342 -32.69 9.35 -1.24
C LEU A 342 -33.47 9.73 0.03
N SER A 343 -34.07 10.93 0.10
CA SER A 343 -34.91 11.35 1.23
C SER A 343 -36.17 10.50 1.44
N GLN A 344 -36.56 9.68 0.46
CA GLN A 344 -37.62 8.68 0.57
C GLN A 344 -37.12 7.25 0.86
N THR A 345 -35.81 7.04 0.99
CA THR A 345 -35.16 5.75 1.17
C THR A 345 -34.60 5.56 2.58
N ASN A 346 -34.87 4.38 3.15
CA ASN A 346 -34.29 3.94 4.42
C ASN A 346 -33.44 2.70 4.17
N LEU A 347 -32.23 2.65 4.70
CA LEU A 347 -31.39 1.45 4.70
C LEU A 347 -31.50 0.74 6.06
N PHE A 348 -31.32 -0.57 6.09
CA PHE A 348 -31.45 -1.38 7.29
C PHE A 348 -30.34 -2.41 7.40
N VAL A 349 -29.70 -2.48 8.57
CA VAL A 349 -28.67 -3.49 8.87
C VAL A 349 -29.36 -4.79 9.26
N ARG A 350 -29.19 -5.82 8.43
CA ARG A 350 -29.90 -7.10 8.49
C ARG A 350 -28.91 -8.25 8.42
N TYR A 351 -29.39 -9.45 8.73
CA TYR A 351 -28.57 -10.65 8.84
C TYR A 351 -29.36 -11.87 8.36
N ASP A 352 -28.79 -12.65 7.44
CA ASP A 352 -29.43 -13.86 6.88
C ASP A 352 -29.79 -14.89 7.97
N SER A 353 -28.96 -14.99 9.02
CA SER A 353 -29.21 -15.84 10.18
C SER A 353 -28.89 -15.16 11.51
N ARG A 354 -29.85 -15.25 12.43
CA ARG A 354 -29.68 -14.89 13.85
C ARG A 354 -28.86 -15.91 14.67
N SER A 355 -28.33 -16.95 14.03
CA SER A 355 -27.42 -17.93 14.64
C SER A 355 -26.04 -17.97 14.00
N GLN A 356 -25.77 -17.05 13.06
CA GLN A 356 -24.43 -16.72 12.57
C GLN A 356 -24.00 -15.39 13.21
N PRO A 357 -22.71 -15.03 13.18
CA PRO A 357 -22.23 -13.85 13.86
C PRO A 357 -22.77 -12.53 13.27
N THR A 358 -22.83 -11.52 14.12
CA THR A 358 -23.30 -10.16 13.86
C THR A 358 -22.30 -9.17 14.45
N LEU A 359 -22.40 -7.88 14.10
CA LEU A 359 -21.57 -6.82 14.69
C LEU A 359 -21.72 -6.75 16.23
N ASP A 360 -22.94 -6.95 16.72
CA ASP A 360 -23.28 -7.10 18.15
C ASP A 360 -22.45 -8.21 18.83
N THR A 361 -22.38 -9.40 18.23
CA THR A 361 -21.52 -10.49 18.75
C THR A 361 -20.02 -10.28 18.53
N ALA A 362 -19.64 -9.55 17.47
CA ALA A 362 -18.24 -9.23 17.16
C ALA A 362 -17.68 -8.08 18.02
N HIS A 363 -18.57 -7.34 18.69
CA HIS A 363 -18.29 -6.37 19.75
C HIS A 363 -18.16 -7.06 21.12
N GLU A 364 -19.03 -8.03 21.44
CA GLU A 364 -18.92 -8.83 22.66
C GLU A 364 -17.79 -9.88 22.65
N SER A 365 -17.29 -10.28 21.48
CA SER A 365 -16.32 -11.37 21.33
C SER A 365 -15.50 -11.24 20.04
N HIS A 366 -14.27 -11.75 20.05
CA HIS A 366 -13.40 -11.69 18.88
C HIS A 366 -13.83 -12.71 17.82
N VAL A 367 -14.57 -12.24 16.82
CA VAL A 367 -15.14 -12.99 15.69
C VAL A 367 -14.41 -12.60 14.40
N ASP A 368 -14.19 -13.55 13.49
CA ASP A 368 -13.61 -13.24 12.17
C ASP A 368 -14.55 -12.33 11.35
N ARG A 369 -13.99 -11.27 10.74
CA ARG A 369 -14.73 -10.35 9.87
C ARG A 369 -15.48 -11.10 8.77
N ALA A 370 -14.86 -12.10 8.15
CA ALA A 370 -15.45 -12.86 7.05
C ALA A 370 -16.70 -13.65 7.46
N GLU A 371 -16.85 -14.02 8.75
CA GLU A 371 -18.08 -14.67 9.24
C GLU A 371 -19.25 -13.67 9.43
N VAL A 372 -18.94 -12.40 9.73
CA VAL A 372 -19.94 -11.33 9.84
C VAL A 372 -20.33 -10.83 8.45
N ASP A 373 -19.38 -10.52 7.59
CA ASP A 373 -19.62 -10.05 6.21
C ASP A 373 -20.41 -11.09 5.39
N ALA A 374 -20.14 -12.39 5.62
CA ALA A 374 -20.91 -13.48 5.01
C ALA A 374 -22.39 -13.54 5.47
N ASN A 375 -22.75 -12.90 6.58
CA ASN A 375 -24.11 -12.90 7.16
C ASN A 375 -24.83 -11.54 7.02
N LEU A 376 -24.09 -10.42 7.05
CA LEU A 376 -24.61 -9.06 7.05
C LEU A 376 -25.21 -8.66 5.69
N ARG A 377 -26.37 -8.00 5.71
CA ARG A 377 -27.07 -7.48 4.53
C ARG A 377 -27.50 -6.04 4.79
N LEU A 378 -27.34 -5.16 3.81
CA LEU A 378 -27.98 -3.85 3.79
C LEU A 378 -29.24 -3.95 2.94
N GLU A 379 -30.41 -3.98 3.59
CA GLU A 379 -31.72 -3.99 2.91
C GLU A 379 -32.24 -2.54 2.80
N TYR A 380 -32.74 -2.13 1.63
CA TYR A 380 -33.41 -0.83 1.47
C TYR A 380 -34.93 -0.94 1.63
N HIS A 381 -35.57 0.20 1.89
CA HIS A 381 -37.03 0.36 1.88
C HIS A 381 -37.42 1.79 1.50
N THR A 382 -38.21 1.91 0.45
CA THR A 382 -38.66 3.17 -0.16
C THR A 382 -40.04 3.59 0.36
N GLN A 383 -40.36 4.88 0.25
CA GLN A 383 -41.72 5.40 0.39
C GLN A 383 -42.49 5.45 -0.95
N PHE A 384 -41.78 5.37 -2.08
CA PHE A 384 -42.31 5.23 -3.44
C PHE A 384 -42.35 3.75 -3.88
N ASP A 385 -43.07 3.49 -4.99
CA ASP A 385 -43.14 2.17 -5.65
C ASP A 385 -41.81 1.92 -6.38
N ASP A 386 -40.99 1.03 -5.84
CA ASP A 386 -39.62 0.72 -6.32
C ASP A 386 -39.60 -0.13 -7.61
N VAL A 387 -40.72 -0.78 -7.94
CA VAL A 387 -40.83 -1.76 -9.02
C VAL A 387 -40.66 -1.10 -10.39
N GLY A 388 -39.41 -1.07 -10.87
CA GLY A 388 -39.02 -0.42 -12.11
C GLY A 388 -38.91 1.10 -11.99
N ALA A 389 -38.61 1.61 -10.80
CA ALA A 389 -38.29 3.01 -10.55
C ALA A 389 -36.92 3.40 -11.16
N THR A 390 -36.81 4.65 -11.59
CA THR A 390 -35.58 5.24 -12.13
C THR A 390 -35.22 6.56 -11.45
N VAL A 391 -33.94 6.92 -11.49
CA VAL A 391 -33.42 8.24 -11.13
C VAL A 391 -32.74 8.82 -12.37
N ASP A 392 -33.23 9.96 -12.85
CA ASP A 392 -32.84 10.58 -14.13
C ASP A 392 -32.85 9.61 -15.35
N GLY A 393 -33.65 8.53 -15.28
CA GLY A 393 -33.76 7.48 -16.29
C GLY A 393 -32.88 6.24 -16.10
N ASP A 394 -31.93 6.22 -15.15
CA ASP A 394 -31.14 5.03 -14.79
C ASP A 394 -31.81 4.25 -13.62
N PRO A 395 -31.61 2.92 -13.48
CA PRO A 395 -32.35 2.11 -12.50
C PRO A 395 -32.04 2.52 -11.04
N PHE A 396 -33.08 2.70 -10.22
CA PHE A 396 -32.91 3.14 -8.83
C PHE A 396 -31.99 2.23 -8.00
N GLU A 397 -32.09 0.90 -8.16
CA GLU A 397 -31.23 -0.07 -7.45
C GLU A 397 -29.73 0.11 -7.79
N ASP A 398 -29.41 0.32 -9.07
CA ASP A 398 -28.03 0.53 -9.54
C ASP A 398 -27.50 1.90 -9.04
N VAL A 399 -28.29 2.96 -9.18
CA VAL A 399 -27.92 4.32 -8.74
C VAL A 399 -27.74 4.39 -7.21
N LEU A 400 -28.63 3.76 -6.43
CA LEU A 400 -28.53 3.72 -4.97
C LEU A 400 -27.19 3.12 -4.52
N ALA A 401 -26.78 1.99 -5.12
CA ALA A 401 -25.54 1.30 -4.79
C ALA A 401 -24.28 2.11 -5.12
N GLU A 402 -24.30 2.95 -6.16
CA GLU A 402 -23.18 3.83 -6.51
C GLU A 402 -23.06 5.06 -5.59
N THR A 403 -24.12 5.45 -4.86
CA THR A 403 -24.11 6.65 -4.00
C THR A 403 -23.06 6.61 -2.89
N MET A 404 -22.51 7.79 -2.57
CA MET A 404 -21.59 7.96 -1.45
C MET A 404 -22.22 7.55 -0.11
N ALA A 405 -23.54 7.72 0.06
CA ALA A 405 -24.28 7.35 1.27
C ALA A 405 -24.40 5.83 1.47
N PHE A 406 -24.75 5.08 0.43
CA PHE A 406 -24.81 3.61 0.50
C PHE A 406 -23.42 3.03 0.77
N ARG A 407 -22.42 3.46 -0.01
CA ARG A 407 -21.03 3.00 0.12
C ARG A 407 -20.41 3.37 1.48
N PHE A 408 -20.76 4.53 2.03
CA PHE A 408 -20.36 4.93 3.38
C PHE A 408 -20.94 3.98 4.44
N LEU A 409 -22.20 3.57 4.32
CA LEU A 409 -22.81 2.63 5.27
C LEU A 409 -22.23 1.21 5.16
N GLU A 410 -21.93 0.76 3.94
CA GLU A 410 -21.24 -0.51 3.68
C GLU A 410 -19.85 -0.51 4.34
N TRP A 411 -19.04 0.51 4.09
CA TRP A 411 -17.74 0.70 4.76
C TRP A 411 -17.86 0.81 6.29
N LEU A 412 -18.80 1.61 6.79
CA LEU A 412 -19.03 1.81 8.23
C LEU A 412 -19.31 0.48 8.96
N THR A 413 -20.04 -0.44 8.30
CA THR A 413 -20.50 -1.70 8.90
C THR A 413 -19.62 -2.91 8.58
N THR A 414 -18.82 -2.88 7.51
CA THR A 414 -17.94 -4.00 7.10
C THR A 414 -16.44 -3.72 7.25
N GLU A 415 -16.02 -2.46 7.27
CA GLU A 415 -14.60 -2.06 7.35
C GLU A 415 -14.30 -1.34 8.66
N LEU A 416 -14.83 -0.12 8.86
CA LEU A 416 -14.47 0.74 9.99
C LEU A 416 -14.66 0.06 11.36
N PHE A 417 -15.71 -0.74 11.51
CA PHE A 417 -15.94 -1.53 12.72
C PHE A 417 -14.75 -2.45 13.06
N PHE A 418 -14.19 -3.12 12.06
CA PHE A 418 -13.06 -4.03 12.24
C PHE A 418 -11.74 -3.28 12.33
N GLU A 419 -11.56 -2.16 11.61
CA GLU A 419 -10.39 -1.28 11.76
C GLU A 419 -10.24 -0.79 13.20
N ILE A 420 -11.29 -0.21 13.80
CA ILE A 420 -11.30 0.28 15.20
C ILE A 420 -10.93 -0.82 16.19
N ARG A 421 -11.33 -2.07 15.92
CA ARG A 421 -11.03 -3.23 16.75
C ARG A 421 -9.58 -3.69 16.57
N ASP A 422 -9.12 -3.82 15.33
CA ASP A 422 -7.88 -4.49 14.98
C ASP A 422 -6.65 -3.57 15.10
N THR A 423 -6.82 -2.24 15.06
CA THR A 423 -5.80 -1.28 15.52
C THR A 423 -5.84 -1.04 17.05
N GLY A 424 -6.69 -1.78 17.79
CA GLY A 424 -6.76 -1.74 19.25
C GLY A 424 -7.42 -0.47 19.81
N ARG A 425 -8.12 0.32 18.99
CA ARG A 425 -8.77 1.58 19.39
C ARG A 425 -10.15 1.41 20.00
N ALA A 426 -10.70 0.20 20.07
CA ALA A 426 -12.02 -0.09 20.62
C ALA A 426 -12.30 0.57 21.99
N ASP A 427 -11.36 0.57 22.95
CA ASP A 427 -11.54 1.27 24.24
C ASP A 427 -11.49 2.81 24.11
N ALA A 428 -10.71 3.32 23.15
CA ALA A 428 -10.51 4.76 22.90
C ALA A 428 -11.66 5.37 22.07
N LEU A 429 -12.38 4.54 21.31
CA LEU A 429 -13.53 4.88 20.46
C LEU A 429 -14.80 4.14 20.90
N GLY A 430 -14.88 3.68 22.15
CA GLY A 430 -15.88 2.72 22.61
C GLY A 430 -17.34 3.13 22.39
N GLU A 431 -17.64 4.43 22.42
CA GLU A 431 -19.01 4.91 22.15
C GLU A 431 -19.33 4.80 20.65
N LEU A 432 -18.39 5.13 19.74
CA LEU A 432 -18.52 4.87 18.30
C LEU A 432 -18.58 3.36 17.99
N TYR A 433 -17.74 2.56 18.65
CA TYR A 433 -17.65 1.11 18.43
C TYR A 433 -18.94 0.37 18.85
N GLU A 434 -19.51 0.72 20.02
CA GLU A 434 -20.84 0.26 20.44
C GLU A 434 -21.96 0.84 19.54
N GLY A 435 -21.80 2.09 19.10
CA GLY A 435 -22.74 2.76 18.19
C GLY A 435 -22.91 2.02 16.87
N ILE A 436 -21.81 1.59 16.23
CA ILE A 436 -21.84 0.85 14.97
C ILE A 436 -22.51 -0.52 15.14
N SER A 437 -22.20 -1.26 16.20
CA SER A 437 -22.79 -2.60 16.42
C SER A 437 -24.30 -2.56 16.69
N ARG A 438 -24.81 -1.42 17.18
CA ARG A 438 -26.22 -1.19 17.53
C ARG A 438 -27.11 -0.65 16.41
N ILE A 439 -26.56 -0.26 15.25
CA ILE A 439 -27.35 0.23 14.10
C ILE A 439 -28.41 -0.80 13.71
N ASP A 440 -29.64 -0.35 13.47
CA ASP A 440 -30.70 -1.16 12.87
C ASP A 440 -31.25 -0.55 11.58
N ARG A 441 -31.41 0.78 11.58
CA ARG A 441 -32.03 1.57 10.52
C ARG A 441 -31.20 2.83 10.28
N VAL A 442 -31.09 3.22 9.02
CA VAL A 442 -30.45 4.44 8.58
C VAL A 442 -31.44 5.20 7.69
N GLU A 443 -31.71 6.46 8.00
CA GLU A 443 -32.45 7.38 7.14
C GLU A 443 -31.43 8.19 6.32
N LEU A 444 -31.68 8.37 5.03
CA LEU A 444 -30.89 9.22 4.15
C LEU A 444 -31.56 10.60 4.03
N ASP A 445 -30.78 11.66 3.86
CA ASP A 445 -31.21 13.07 3.74
C ASP A 445 -32.25 13.49 4.81
N SER A 446 -32.03 13.04 6.04
CA SER A 446 -32.99 13.16 7.13
C SER A 446 -32.75 14.37 8.02
N SER A 447 -33.80 14.79 8.72
CA SER A 447 -33.78 15.95 9.63
C SER A 447 -34.16 15.56 11.06
N ILE A 448 -33.21 15.70 11.99
CA ILE A 448 -33.40 15.44 13.41
C ILE A 448 -34.04 16.67 14.07
N PRO A 449 -35.19 16.55 14.76
CA PRO A 449 -35.84 17.66 15.42
C PRO A 449 -35.07 18.08 16.68
N ILE A 450 -34.48 19.28 16.66
CA ILE A 450 -33.82 19.91 17.80
C ILE A 450 -34.67 21.11 18.27
N GLU A 451 -34.83 21.29 19.58
CA GLU A 451 -35.53 22.45 20.14
C GLU A 451 -34.50 23.43 20.72
N ASP A 452 -33.68 24.05 19.85
CA ASP A 452 -32.50 24.84 20.23
C ASP A 452 -32.60 26.28 19.71
N GLY A 453 -33.15 27.16 20.55
CA GLY A 453 -33.39 28.57 20.22
C GLY A 453 -34.51 28.74 19.19
N ASP A 454 -34.18 29.36 18.06
CA ASP A 454 -35.09 29.55 16.92
C ASP A 454 -34.96 28.42 15.86
N ARG A 455 -34.17 27.37 16.12
CA ARG A 455 -34.02 26.21 15.22
C ARG A 455 -34.87 25.05 15.73
N GLU A 456 -35.69 24.48 14.83
CA GLU A 456 -36.62 23.38 15.10
C GLU A 456 -36.12 22.00 14.62
N ALA A 457 -35.12 21.98 13.72
CA ALA A 457 -34.50 20.77 13.19
C ALA A 457 -33.10 21.07 12.61
N VAL A 458 -32.33 20.01 12.38
CA VAL A 458 -31.02 19.98 11.68
C VAL A 458 -31.03 18.82 10.70
N ALA A 459 -30.50 19.02 9.49
CA ALA A 459 -30.39 17.99 8.46
C ALA A 459 -29.00 17.33 8.45
N PHE A 460 -28.96 16.05 8.08
CA PHE A 460 -27.75 15.28 7.78
C PHE A 460 -28.04 14.33 6.61
N ASP A 461 -27.07 14.13 5.73
CA ASP A 461 -27.20 13.25 4.56
C ASP A 461 -27.36 11.78 5.00
N VAL A 462 -26.89 11.43 6.20
CA VAL A 462 -27.10 10.12 6.84
C VAL A 462 -27.41 10.26 8.33
N VAL A 463 -28.47 9.60 8.81
CA VAL A 463 -28.75 9.42 10.25
C VAL A 463 -28.97 7.94 10.57
N ALA A 464 -28.08 7.34 11.37
CA ALA A 464 -28.20 5.96 11.84
C ALA A 464 -28.87 5.88 13.21
N TYR A 465 -29.80 4.94 13.37
CA TYR A 465 -30.64 4.75 14.54
C TYR A 465 -30.53 3.34 15.13
N ASP A 466 -30.73 3.25 16.44
CA ASP A 466 -30.95 1.98 17.12
C ASP A 466 -32.38 1.42 16.95
N LYS A 467 -32.58 0.21 17.46
CA LYS A 467 -33.86 -0.52 17.44
C LYS A 467 -35.00 0.15 18.23
N MET A 468 -34.72 1.25 18.95
CA MET A 468 -35.68 2.04 19.70
C MET A 468 -35.97 3.41 19.06
N GLY A 469 -35.23 3.78 18.01
CA GLY A 469 -35.37 5.07 17.31
C GLY A 469 -34.52 6.19 17.90
N ASN A 470 -33.49 5.88 18.69
CA ASN A 470 -32.50 6.87 19.14
C ASN A 470 -31.43 7.04 18.04
N PRO A 471 -31.04 8.27 17.66
CA PRO A 471 -29.93 8.49 16.74
C PRO A 471 -28.61 8.12 17.42
N LEU A 472 -27.84 7.24 16.78
CA LEU A 472 -26.51 6.78 17.24
C LEU A 472 -25.40 7.53 16.52
N LEU A 473 -25.54 7.73 15.21
CA LEU A 473 -24.54 8.36 14.35
C LEU A 473 -25.23 9.32 13.40
N VAL A 474 -24.57 10.44 13.12
CA VAL A 474 -24.92 11.34 12.02
C VAL A 474 -23.73 11.50 11.09
N ALA A 475 -23.95 11.65 9.79
CA ALA A 475 -22.88 11.97 8.86
C ALA A 475 -23.25 13.07 7.86
N THR A 476 -22.26 13.88 7.51
CA THR A 476 -22.33 14.86 6.42
C THR A 476 -21.42 14.42 5.29
N LEU A 477 -21.93 14.35 4.06
CA LEU A 477 -21.27 13.74 2.90
C LEU A 477 -20.99 14.75 1.79
N ASN A 478 -19.73 15.10 1.59
CA ASN A 478 -19.28 15.94 0.49
C ASN A 478 -18.86 15.09 -0.72
N ASP A 479 -19.84 14.70 -1.54
CA ASP A 479 -19.59 14.23 -2.91
C ASP A 479 -19.34 15.41 -3.87
N SER A 480 -18.45 16.34 -3.50
CA SER A 480 -17.95 17.40 -4.41
C SER A 480 -16.44 17.23 -4.61
N ARG A 481 -15.84 17.99 -5.54
CA ARG A 481 -14.37 18.04 -5.65
C ARG A 481 -13.77 19.18 -4.82
N GLU A 482 -14.61 20.02 -4.24
CA GLU A 482 -14.21 21.14 -3.40
C GLU A 482 -13.83 20.60 -2.01
N PRO A 483 -12.77 21.11 -1.37
CA PRO A 483 -12.36 20.67 -0.05
C PRO A 483 -13.36 21.13 1.02
N ILE A 484 -13.32 20.52 2.21
CA ILE A 484 -14.12 20.98 3.35
C ILE A 484 -13.40 22.17 4.02
N PRO A 485 -13.97 23.39 3.99
CA PRO A 485 -13.42 24.54 4.70
C PRO A 485 -13.81 24.52 6.19
N ARG A 486 -13.14 25.38 6.97
CA ARG A 486 -13.33 25.50 8.43
C ARG A 486 -14.80 25.74 8.83
N ASP A 487 -15.50 26.63 8.14
CA ASP A 487 -16.87 27.06 8.50
C ASP A 487 -17.94 25.98 8.27
N VAL A 488 -17.77 25.12 7.26
CA VAL A 488 -18.64 23.95 7.06
C VAL A 488 -18.53 22.98 8.24
N LEU A 489 -17.31 22.68 8.69
CA LEU A 489 -17.09 21.77 9.82
C LEU A 489 -17.46 22.39 11.18
N GLU A 490 -17.26 23.69 11.38
CA GLU A 490 -17.81 24.42 12.55
C GLU A 490 -19.34 24.35 12.59
N GLY A 491 -20.00 24.38 11.42
CA GLY A 491 -21.44 24.12 11.28
C GLY A 491 -21.83 22.72 11.74
N VAL A 492 -21.24 21.67 11.14
CA VAL A 492 -21.55 20.27 11.50
C VAL A 492 -21.26 19.98 12.98
N ALA A 493 -20.15 20.47 13.53
CA ALA A 493 -19.81 20.29 14.94
C ALA A 493 -20.81 21.00 15.90
N THR A 494 -21.32 22.17 15.51
CA THR A 494 -22.38 22.90 16.25
C THR A 494 -23.69 22.12 16.27
N ASP A 495 -23.99 21.44 15.15
CA ASP A 495 -25.27 20.81 14.88
C ASP A 495 -25.33 19.38 15.42
N ALA A 496 -24.26 18.59 15.27
CA ALA A 496 -24.04 17.36 16.03
C ALA A 496 -24.11 17.62 17.55
N ALA A 497 -23.51 18.72 18.03
CA ALA A 497 -23.61 19.10 19.43
C ALA A 497 -25.05 19.47 19.85
N ALA A 498 -25.90 19.96 18.94
CA ALA A 498 -27.32 20.20 19.24
C ALA A 498 -28.13 18.90 19.33
N VAL A 499 -27.82 17.91 18.49
CA VAL A 499 -28.39 16.56 18.58
C VAL A 499 -27.99 15.87 19.89
N ALA A 500 -26.69 15.84 20.22
CA ALA A 500 -26.19 15.21 21.45
C ALA A 500 -26.68 15.89 22.75
N ARG A 501 -27.06 17.18 22.71
CA ARG A 501 -27.75 17.85 23.83
C ARG A 501 -29.16 17.29 24.11
N ARG A 502 -29.78 16.62 23.14
CA ARG A 502 -31.14 16.06 23.19
C ARG A 502 -31.16 14.53 23.25
N HIS A 503 -30.18 13.89 22.61
CA HIS A 503 -30.02 12.44 22.49
C HIS A 503 -28.67 12.03 23.06
N SER A 504 -28.68 11.51 24.28
CA SER A 504 -27.49 11.00 24.99
C SER A 504 -26.88 9.75 24.36
N GLU A 505 -27.57 9.19 23.38
CA GLU A 505 -27.22 7.99 22.62
C GLU A 505 -26.38 8.29 21.38
N LEU A 506 -26.15 9.58 21.04
CA LEU A 506 -25.33 9.97 19.88
C LEU A 506 -23.85 9.69 20.16
N ALA A 507 -23.37 8.56 19.64
CA ALA A 507 -21.99 8.11 19.74
C ALA A 507 -20.99 8.97 18.95
N ALA A 508 -21.36 9.39 17.74
CA ALA A 508 -20.46 10.15 16.88
C ALA A 508 -21.17 11.01 15.82
N ALA A 509 -20.41 11.97 15.29
CA ALA A 509 -20.70 12.67 14.05
C ALA A 509 -19.51 12.52 13.10
N LEU A 510 -19.79 12.17 11.85
CA LEU A 510 -18.78 11.96 10.82
C LEU A 510 -18.91 13.01 9.73
N VAL A 511 -17.81 13.61 9.30
CA VAL A 511 -17.77 14.36 8.03
C VAL A 511 -16.93 13.56 7.05
N VAL A 512 -17.49 13.29 5.88
CA VAL A 512 -16.91 12.42 4.87
C VAL A 512 -16.79 13.20 3.56
N THR A 513 -15.64 13.16 2.90
CA THR A 513 -15.38 13.94 1.68
C THR A 513 -14.69 13.08 0.63
N ARG A 514 -15.02 13.24 -0.67
CA ARG A 514 -14.19 12.67 -1.76
C ARG A 514 -13.04 13.59 -2.22
N SER A 515 -12.88 14.71 -1.52
CA SER A 515 -11.77 15.65 -1.68
C SER A 515 -10.91 15.57 -0.41
N TYR A 516 -10.41 16.69 0.09
CA TYR A 516 -9.63 16.77 1.34
C TYR A 516 -10.24 17.77 2.32
N PHE A 517 -9.72 17.81 3.55
CA PHE A 517 -10.04 18.83 4.55
C PHE A 517 -9.04 19.99 4.47
N GLU A 518 -9.51 21.24 4.48
CA GLU A 518 -8.60 22.37 4.64
C GLU A 518 -7.92 22.33 6.03
N PRO A 519 -6.69 22.86 6.19
CA PRO A 519 -6.00 22.86 7.48
C PRO A 519 -6.83 23.48 8.63
N GLY A 520 -7.59 24.54 8.32
CA GLY A 520 -8.50 25.18 9.28
C GLY A 520 -9.68 24.30 9.70
N ALA A 521 -10.07 23.28 8.92
CA ALA A 521 -11.07 22.29 9.34
C ALA A 521 -10.47 21.31 10.37
N LEU A 522 -9.22 20.85 10.17
CA LEU A 522 -8.53 19.99 11.13
C LEU A 522 -8.41 20.67 12.52
N GLU A 523 -8.16 21.99 12.55
CA GLU A 523 -8.19 22.80 13.78
C GLU A 523 -9.52 22.70 14.55
N VAL A 524 -10.67 22.57 13.88
CA VAL A 524 -11.99 22.50 14.54
C VAL A 524 -12.10 21.25 15.42
N VAL A 525 -11.59 20.10 14.96
CA VAL A 525 -11.62 18.87 15.73
C VAL A 525 -10.66 18.94 16.92
N GLU A 526 -9.49 19.56 16.74
CA GLU A 526 -8.60 19.87 17.86
C GLU A 526 -9.28 20.77 18.90
N GLU A 527 -9.89 21.89 18.48
CA GLU A 527 -10.54 22.85 19.38
C GLU A 527 -11.73 22.22 20.14
N ALA A 528 -12.59 21.48 19.43
CA ALA A 528 -13.75 20.81 20.01
C ALA A 528 -13.35 19.78 21.08
N THR A 529 -12.28 19.02 20.84
CA THR A 529 -11.83 17.93 21.72
C THR A 529 -10.99 18.43 22.90
N LYS A 530 -10.13 19.44 22.68
CA LYS A 530 -9.32 20.11 23.72
C LYS A 530 -10.15 20.92 24.73
N SER A 531 -11.43 21.15 24.48
CA SER A 531 -12.33 22.00 25.29
C SER A 531 -12.55 21.57 26.76
N GLY A 532 -12.20 20.33 27.12
CA GLY A 532 -12.36 19.79 28.48
C GLY A 532 -11.24 20.21 29.46
N PHE A 533 -11.57 21.00 30.49
CA PHE A 533 -10.62 21.55 31.49
C PHE A 533 -9.89 20.50 32.38
N LEU A 534 -10.07 19.20 32.12
CA LEU A 534 -9.45 18.07 32.83
C LEU A 534 -9.12 16.94 31.84
N SER A 535 -8.32 17.19 30.81
CA SER A 535 -7.84 16.13 29.91
C SER A 535 -7.07 15.04 30.66
N ARG A 536 -7.71 13.88 30.82
CA ARG A 536 -7.17 12.64 31.42
C ARG A 536 -7.89 11.37 30.95
N GLY A 537 -8.71 11.47 29.89
CA GLY A 537 -9.36 10.32 29.25
C GLY A 537 -8.57 9.89 28.02
N SER A 538 -8.39 8.58 27.83
CA SER A 538 -7.68 7.97 26.71
C SER A 538 -8.53 7.85 25.44
N ARG A 539 -9.45 8.78 25.20
CA ARG A 539 -10.46 8.69 24.14
C ARG A 539 -10.12 9.62 22.98
N LEU A 540 -10.08 9.06 21.78
CA LEU A 540 -9.67 9.77 20.57
C LEU A 540 -10.84 10.57 19.98
N SER A 541 -10.55 11.77 19.48
CA SER A 541 -11.50 12.71 18.89
C SER A 541 -12.81 12.96 19.67
N TYR A 542 -12.77 12.84 21.00
CA TYR A 542 -13.95 12.90 21.84
C TYR A 542 -14.30 14.34 22.28
N VAL A 543 -15.48 14.81 21.89
CA VAL A 543 -16.03 16.13 22.24
C VAL A 543 -16.65 16.06 23.63
N ASN A 544 -15.82 16.31 24.66
CA ASN A 544 -16.11 16.13 26.09
C ASN A 544 -17.41 16.76 26.63
N SER A 545 -18.01 17.70 25.92
CA SER A 545 -19.34 18.26 26.20
C SER A 545 -19.94 18.76 24.88
N PRO A 546 -21.03 18.18 24.36
CA PRO A 546 -22.00 17.33 25.07
C PRO A 546 -21.62 15.85 25.26
N GLY A 547 -20.62 15.32 24.58
CA GLY A 547 -20.22 13.91 24.61
C GLY A 547 -20.60 13.16 23.33
N TYR A 548 -19.67 13.12 22.37
CA TYR A 548 -19.70 12.31 21.15
C TYR A 548 -18.30 12.31 20.51
N HIS A 549 -17.99 11.38 19.60
CA HIS A 549 -16.77 11.42 18.77
C HIS A 549 -16.98 12.25 17.50
N LEU A 550 -16.12 13.22 17.20
CA LEU A 550 -16.13 13.97 15.93
C LEU A 550 -15.07 13.38 14.99
N CYS A 551 -15.51 12.65 13.97
CA CYS A 551 -14.62 11.95 13.05
C CYS A 551 -14.60 12.58 11.66
N LEU A 552 -13.43 12.58 11.02
CA LEU A 552 -13.24 13.02 9.64
C LEU A 552 -12.76 11.84 8.80
N ALA A 553 -13.38 11.64 7.64
CA ALA A 553 -13.02 10.57 6.71
C ALA A 553 -12.93 11.06 5.25
N GLU A 554 -12.06 10.43 4.49
CA GLU A 554 -11.81 10.71 3.07
C GLU A 554 -12.15 9.47 2.24
N LEU A 555 -12.99 9.62 1.21
CA LEU A 555 -13.16 8.62 0.18
C LEU A 555 -11.95 8.67 -0.75
N ARG A 556 -10.99 7.77 -0.49
CA ARG A 556 -9.84 7.50 -1.35
C ARG A 556 -10.21 6.37 -2.31
N SER A 557 -9.37 6.08 -3.30
CA SER A 557 -9.65 5.01 -4.29
C SER A 557 -9.66 3.60 -3.69
N ALA A 558 -8.91 3.38 -2.61
CA ALA A 558 -8.88 2.12 -1.86
C ALA A 558 -10.14 1.88 -0.99
N GLY A 559 -11.00 2.89 -0.83
CA GLY A 559 -12.10 2.89 0.14
C GLY A 559 -12.16 4.20 0.92
N PHE A 560 -13.06 4.28 1.90
CA PHE A 560 -13.05 5.39 2.86
C PHE A 560 -11.95 5.16 3.89
N HIS A 561 -11.37 6.24 4.40
CA HIS A 561 -10.29 6.21 5.39
C HIS A 561 -10.52 7.29 6.44
N VAL A 562 -10.39 6.96 7.73
CA VAL A 562 -10.51 7.95 8.82
C VAL A 562 -9.22 8.74 8.95
N THR A 563 -9.24 10.00 8.50
CA THR A 563 -8.15 10.96 8.71
C THR A 563 -8.10 11.45 10.16
N VAL A 564 -9.25 11.56 10.85
CA VAL A 564 -9.30 11.98 12.25
C VAL A 564 -10.35 11.17 13.03
N PRO A 565 -9.99 10.49 14.14
CA PRO A 565 -8.63 10.23 14.59
C PRO A 565 -7.93 9.19 13.73
N GLU A 566 -6.60 9.30 13.62
CA GLU A 566 -5.74 8.24 13.11
C GLU A 566 -5.98 6.94 13.90
N LEU A 567 -6.29 5.85 13.19
CA LEU A 567 -6.63 4.53 13.75
C LEU A 567 -5.37 3.67 13.97
#